data_AF-A0A7S4Q4D5-F1
#
_entry.id   AF-A0A7S4Q4D5-F1
#
_cell.length_a   1.000
_cell.length_b   1.000
_cell.length_c   1.000
_cell.angle_alpha   90.00
_cell.angle_beta   90.00
_cell.angle_gamma   90.00
#
_symmetry.space_group_name_H-M   'P 1'
#
loop_
_entity.id
_entity.type
_entity.pdbx_description
1 polymer ?
#
loop_
_entity_poly.entity_id
_entity_poly.type
_entity_poly.pdbx_seq_one_letter_code
_entity_poly.pdbx_strand_id
1 'polypeptide(L)'
;EGHFVCNDGVLEPVGAAQCLRGCAAPRGVSNALVPACAEGSAVEHGSTCTARCRSSYVPLTRALACRDSGLIPERFECVRDGNLTVAPTGPFYRSAAFAVRVAVAEP
;
A
#
# COMPACT_ATOMS: atom_id res chain seq x y z
N GLU A 1 11.96 6.79 14.52
CA GLU A 1 13.05 6.04 15.15
C GLU A 1 13.05 6.24 16.66
N GLY A 2 12.46 5.32 17.40
CA GLY A 2 12.57 5.23 18.86
C GLY A 2 13.28 3.91 19.20
N HIS A 3 14.01 3.87 20.30
CA HIS A 3 14.63 2.64 20.80
C HIS A 3 14.48 2.55 22.31
N PHE A 4 14.57 1.33 22.85
CA PHE A 4 14.57 1.12 24.29
C PHE A 4 16.00 1.16 24.81
N VAL A 5 16.22 1.84 25.93
CA VAL A 5 17.46 1.84 26.69
C VAL A 5 17.21 1.17 28.03
N CYS A 6 18.13 0.30 28.45
CA CYS A 6 18.12 -0.22 29.80
C CYS A 6 19.01 0.66 30.68
N ASN A 7 18.42 1.30 31.69
CA ASN A 7 19.12 2.16 32.64
C ASN A 7 18.75 1.73 34.06
N ASP A 8 19.75 1.27 34.83
CA ASP A 8 19.59 0.75 36.20
C ASP A 8 18.47 -0.31 36.35
N GLY A 9 18.32 -1.20 35.35
CA GLY A 9 17.30 -2.25 35.36
C GLY A 9 15.88 -1.78 35.01
N VAL A 10 15.71 -0.49 34.69
CA VAL A 10 14.47 0.07 34.15
C VAL A 10 14.59 0.18 32.63
N LEU A 11 13.58 -0.34 31.91
CA LEU A 11 13.52 -0.24 30.46
C LEU A 11 12.89 1.12 30.08
N GLU A 12 13.72 2.09 29.73
CA GLU A 12 13.31 3.44 29.38
C GLU A 12 13.14 3.58 27.85
N PRO A 13 11.98 4.07 27.36
CA PRO A 13 11.80 4.39 25.95
C PRO A 13 12.50 5.71 25.61
N VAL A 14 13.44 5.67 24.66
CA VAL A 14 14.07 6.88 24.11
C VAL A 14 13.44 7.19 22.74
N GLY A 15 12.88 8.38 22.61
CA GLY A 15 12.14 8.82 21.42
C GLY A 15 10.67 8.37 21.43
N ALA A 16 10.06 8.24 20.26
CA ALA A 16 8.65 7.88 20.12
C ALA A 16 8.44 6.36 20.16
N ALA A 17 8.70 5.72 21.31
CA ALA A 17 8.30 4.33 21.52
C ALA A 17 6.79 4.29 21.83
N GLN A 18 6.00 4.30 20.77
CA GLN A 18 4.55 4.25 20.83
C GLN A 18 4.09 2.87 20.40
N CYS A 19 3.18 2.25 21.16
CA CYS A 19 2.51 1.02 20.74
C CYS A 19 1.50 1.35 19.63
N LEU A 20 2.01 1.62 18.44
CA LEU A 20 1.21 1.96 17.27
C LEU A 20 0.57 0.70 16.73
N ARG A 21 -0.72 0.79 16.44
CA ARG A 21 -1.47 -0.37 15.93
C ARG A 21 -1.22 -0.52 14.43
N GLY A 22 -0.95 -1.76 14.03
CA GLY A 22 -1.04 -2.15 12.62
C GLY A 22 -2.45 -1.94 12.08
N CYS A 23 -2.57 -1.83 10.76
CA CYS A 23 -3.83 -1.63 10.07
C CYS A 23 -4.37 -2.96 9.55
N ALA A 24 -5.69 -3.13 9.62
CA ALA A 24 -6.33 -4.26 8.97
C ALA A 24 -6.51 -3.96 7.49
N ALA A 25 -6.20 -4.93 6.63
CA ALA A 25 -6.50 -4.83 5.21
C ALA A 25 -8.01 -4.65 5.00
N PRO A 26 -8.44 -3.76 4.08
CA PRO A 26 -9.85 -3.48 3.89
C PRO A 26 -10.55 -4.74 3.37
N ARG A 27 -11.72 -5.03 3.94
CA ARG A 27 -12.55 -6.18 3.56
C ARG A 27 -13.75 -5.70 2.75
N GLY A 28 -14.22 -6.54 1.83
CA GLY A 28 -15.40 -6.25 1.02
C GLY A 28 -15.19 -5.23 -0.10
N VAL A 29 -13.94 -4.97 -0.52
CA VAL A 29 -13.67 -4.14 -1.70
C VAL A 29 -14.08 -4.92 -2.96
N SER A 30 -15.00 -4.35 -3.74
CA SER A 30 -15.48 -4.94 -4.98
C SER A 30 -14.32 -5.19 -5.94
N ASN A 31 -14.24 -6.42 -6.48
CA ASN A 31 -13.20 -6.85 -7.42
C ASN A 31 -11.76 -6.87 -6.85
N ALA A 32 -11.59 -6.72 -5.53
CA ALA A 32 -10.31 -6.97 -4.88
C ALA A 32 -10.07 -8.47 -4.65
N LEU A 33 -8.80 -8.82 -4.45
CA LEU A 33 -8.40 -10.12 -3.94
C LEU A 33 -8.56 -10.17 -2.41
N VAL A 34 -8.55 -11.37 -1.86
CA VAL A 34 -8.51 -11.60 -0.40
C VAL A 34 -7.23 -12.35 -0.09
N PRO A 35 -6.29 -11.78 0.68
CA PRO A 35 -6.30 -10.42 1.25
C PRO A 35 -6.20 -9.31 0.19
N ALA A 36 -6.78 -8.15 0.53
CA ALA A 36 -6.85 -6.97 -0.33
C ALA A 36 -5.51 -6.23 -0.45
N CYS A 37 -4.63 -6.37 0.55
CA CYS A 37 -3.25 -5.91 0.53
C CYS A 37 -2.31 -7.07 0.16
N ALA A 38 -1.17 -6.78 -0.47
CA ALA A 38 -0.15 -7.78 -0.79
C ALA A 38 0.61 -8.27 0.44
N GLU A 39 0.73 -7.41 1.44
CA GLU A 39 1.41 -7.62 2.73
C GLU A 39 0.62 -8.60 3.62
N GLY A 40 -0.67 -8.79 3.33
CA GLY A 40 -1.54 -9.73 4.03
C GLY A 40 -2.79 -9.07 4.59
N SER A 41 -3.40 -9.70 5.59
CA SER A 41 -4.59 -9.18 6.27
C SER A 41 -4.28 -8.13 7.34
N ALA A 42 -3.03 -8.08 7.81
CA ALA A 42 -2.55 -7.11 8.78
C ALA A 42 -1.30 -6.44 8.21
N VAL A 43 -1.28 -5.11 8.25
CA VAL A 43 -0.21 -4.27 7.73
C VAL A 43 0.44 -3.59 8.93
N GLU A 44 1.75 -3.70 9.07
CA GLU A 44 2.46 -3.06 10.17
C GLU A 44 2.31 -1.54 10.10
N HIS A 45 2.37 -0.89 11.27
CA HIS A 45 2.34 0.57 11.32
C HIS A 45 3.52 1.16 10.55
N GLY A 46 3.27 2.19 9.74
CA GLY A 46 4.29 2.83 8.91
C GLY A 46 4.61 2.04 7.64
N SER A 47 4.09 0.82 7.48
CA SER A 47 4.16 0.08 6.22
C SER A 47 3.08 0.54 5.24
N THR A 48 3.26 0.12 4.00
CA THR A 48 2.32 0.40 2.91
C THR A 48 1.50 -0.86 2.64
N CYS A 49 0.19 -0.72 2.49
CA CYS A 49 -0.70 -1.72 1.91
C CYS A 49 -0.66 -1.57 0.39
N THR A 50 -0.16 -2.57 -0.32
CA THR A 50 -0.19 -2.64 -1.78
C THR A 50 -1.50 -3.29 -2.23
N ALA A 51 -2.38 -2.51 -2.85
CA ALA A 51 -3.70 -2.96 -3.26
C ALA A 51 -3.65 -4.08 -4.31
N ARG A 52 -4.44 -5.14 -4.09
CA ARG A 52 -4.55 -6.30 -4.98
C ARG A 52 -5.95 -6.42 -5.56
N CYS A 53 -6.05 -6.27 -6.87
CA CYS A 53 -7.28 -6.46 -7.63
C CYS A 53 -7.28 -7.81 -8.35
N ARG A 54 -8.48 -8.31 -8.67
CA ARG A 54 -8.67 -9.49 -9.53
C ARG A 54 -8.08 -9.23 -10.92
N SER A 55 -7.76 -10.32 -11.62
CA SER A 55 -7.39 -10.28 -13.04
C SER A 55 -8.37 -9.44 -13.84
N SER A 56 -7.85 -8.56 -14.71
CA SER A 56 -8.60 -7.56 -15.51
C SER A 56 -9.10 -6.31 -14.75
N TYR A 57 -8.75 -6.16 -13.48
CA TYR A 57 -9.01 -4.96 -12.68
C TYR A 57 -7.70 -4.36 -12.16
N VAL A 58 -7.66 -3.04 -12.07
CA VAL A 58 -6.53 -2.27 -11.55
C VAL A 58 -7.00 -1.38 -10.39
N PRO A 59 -6.20 -1.27 -9.32
CA PRO A 59 -6.55 -0.40 -8.20
C PRO A 59 -6.33 1.06 -8.57
N LEU A 60 -7.31 1.92 -8.28
CA LEU A 60 -7.18 3.37 -8.43
C LEU A 60 -6.06 3.91 -7.53
N THR A 61 -6.00 3.39 -6.30
CA THR A 61 -4.94 3.65 -5.33
C THR A 61 -4.13 2.39 -5.12
N ARG A 62 -2.91 2.35 -5.67
CA ARG A 62 -2.01 1.18 -5.55
C ARG A 62 -1.41 1.00 -4.16
N ALA A 63 -1.28 2.07 -3.40
CA ALA A 63 -0.56 2.11 -2.13
C ALA A 63 -1.37 2.89 -1.08
N LEU A 64 -1.65 2.27 0.06
CA LEU A 64 -2.30 2.91 1.20
C LEU A 64 -1.31 2.90 2.36
N ALA A 65 -1.01 4.05 2.95
CA ALA A 65 -0.11 4.13 4.09
C ALA A 65 -0.83 3.71 5.37
N CYS A 66 -0.25 2.82 6.16
CA CYS A 66 -0.79 2.46 7.46
C CYS A 66 -0.32 3.45 8.53
N ARG A 67 -1.25 4.21 9.11
CA ARG A 67 -1.01 5.16 10.20
C ARG A 67 -2.03 4.91 11.32
N ASP A 68 -1.51 4.41 12.44
CA ASP A 68 -2.19 4.20 13.72
C ASP A 68 -3.57 3.54 13.56
N SER A 69 -3.59 2.27 13.15
CA SER A 69 -4.78 1.49 12.77
C SER A 69 -5.60 2.00 11.57
N GLY A 70 -5.31 3.18 11.02
CA GLY A 70 -5.96 3.74 9.84
C GLY A 70 -5.13 3.57 8.57
N LEU A 71 -5.77 3.10 7.50
CA LEU A 71 -5.17 3.17 6.16
C LEU A 71 -5.45 4.56 5.58
N ILE A 72 -4.46 5.13 4.90
CA ILE A 72 -4.59 6.42 4.22
C ILE A 72 -4.17 6.24 2.76
N PRO A 73 -5.12 6.32 1.81
CA PRO A 73 -6.56 6.49 2.00
C PRO A 73 -7.21 5.28 2.67
N GLU A 74 -8.39 5.43 3.29
CA GLU A 74 -9.05 4.34 4.04
C GLU A 74 -9.52 3.18 3.16
N ARG A 75 -9.76 3.44 1.88
CA ARG A 75 -10.25 2.46 0.91
C ARG A 75 -9.60 2.68 -0.45
N PHE A 76 -9.59 1.62 -1.24
CA PHE A 76 -9.24 1.66 -2.65
C PHE A 76 -10.36 1.06 -3.48
N GLU A 77 -10.38 1.40 -4.76
CA GLU A 77 -11.36 0.89 -5.71
C GLU A 77 -10.64 0.14 -6.82
N CYS A 78 -11.16 -1.04 -7.18
CA CYS A 78 -10.70 -1.81 -8.33
C CYS A 78 -11.58 -1.50 -9.54
N VAL A 79 -11.01 -0.82 -10.54
CA VAL A 79 -11.68 -0.48 -11.80
C VAL A 79 -11.19 -1.40 -12.91
N ARG A 80 -12.01 -1.66 -13.93
CA ARG A 80 -11.56 -2.45 -15.09
C ARG A 80 -10.50 -1.66 -15.86
N ASP A 81 -9.46 -2.35 -16.31
CA ASP A 81 -8.34 -1.75 -17.06
C ASP A 81 -8.82 -0.99 -18.33
N GLY A 82 -9.88 -1.50 -18.97
CA GLY A 82 -10.52 -0.86 -20.13
C GLY A 82 -11.46 0.32 -19.83
N ASN A 83 -11.67 0.71 -18.57
CA ASN A 83 -12.53 1.84 -18.18
C ASN A 83 -11.73 3.06 -17.67
N LEU A 84 -10.42 3.05 -17.82
CA LEU A 84 -9.51 4.17 -17.51
C LEU A 84 -9.54 5.27 -18.57
N THR A 85 -10.67 5.46 -19.26
CA THR A 85 -10.79 6.41 -20.36
C THR A 85 -10.96 7.87 -19.90
N VAL A 86 -11.21 8.16 -18.61
CA VAL A 86 -11.26 9.53 -18.09
C VAL A 86 -10.82 9.62 -16.62
N ALA A 87 -9.61 10.15 -16.38
CA ALA A 87 -9.35 11.16 -15.33
C ALA A 87 -8.00 11.86 -15.58
N PRO A 88 -7.95 12.87 -16.47
CA PRO A 88 -6.70 13.56 -16.87
C PRO A 88 -6.15 14.58 -15.84
N THR A 89 -6.23 14.32 -14.52
CA THR A 89 -5.82 15.35 -13.51
C THR A 89 -4.88 14.88 -12.38
N GLY A 90 -4.29 13.68 -12.47
CA GLY A 90 -3.37 13.19 -11.42
C GLY A 90 -1.94 12.87 -11.92
N PRO A 91 -0.87 13.48 -11.39
CA PRO A 91 0.52 13.19 -11.79
C PRO A 91 1.08 11.84 -11.30
N PHE A 92 0.25 10.96 -10.72
CA PHE A 92 0.71 9.72 -10.07
C PHE A 92 0.43 8.43 -10.87
N TYR A 93 -0.06 8.52 -12.10
CA TYR A 93 -0.16 7.34 -12.98
C TYR A 93 1.20 7.04 -13.63
N ARG A 94 2.21 6.68 -12.84
CA ARG A 94 3.34 5.93 -13.38
C ARG A 94 2.84 4.52 -13.69
N SER A 95 2.49 4.33 -14.95
CA SER A 95 2.41 3.03 -15.60
C SER A 95 3.74 2.29 -15.40
N ALA A 96 3.88 1.58 -14.28
CA ALA A 96 4.70 0.38 -14.25
C ALA A 96 3.95 -0.72 -15.02
N ALA A 97 3.71 -0.48 -16.31
CA ALA A 97 3.78 -1.54 -17.29
C ALA A 97 5.23 -2.04 -17.18
N PHE A 98 5.41 -3.24 -16.64
CA PHE A 98 5.68 -4.38 -17.50
C PHE A 98 6.86 -4.08 -18.43
N ALA A 99 7.98 -4.75 -18.19
CA ALA A 99 9.13 -4.75 -19.07
C ALA A 99 8.71 -5.05 -20.51
N VAL A 100 8.47 -4.01 -21.31
CA VAL A 100 8.46 -4.13 -22.76
C VAL A 100 9.92 -4.06 -23.14
N ARG A 101 10.53 -5.23 -23.38
CA ARG A 101 11.79 -5.29 -24.12
C ARG A 101 11.50 -4.76 -25.52
N VAL A 102 11.78 -3.48 -25.77
CA VAL A 102 11.92 -2.97 -27.14
C VAL A 102 13.32 -3.35 -27.59
N ALA A 103 13.41 -4.41 -28.40
CA ALA A 103 14.59 -4.71 -29.19
C ALA A 103 14.50 -3.90 -30.50
N VAL A 104 15.38 -2.91 -30.70
CA VAL A 104 15.78 -2.29 -31.99
C VAL A 104 17.13 -1.58 -31.70
N ALA A 105 18.27 -2.19 -32.02
CA ALA A 105 19.04 -2.06 -33.28
C ALA A 105 19.69 -0.66 -33.44
N GLU A 106 20.96 -0.55 -33.04
CA GLU A 106 21.84 0.59 -33.31
C GLU A 106 22.74 0.27 -34.52
N PRO A 107 23.11 1.27 -35.35
CA PRO A 107 23.83 1.09 -36.62
C PRO A 107 25.31 0.74 -36.48
#